data_AF-A0A536SAD3-F1
#
_entry.id   AF-A0A536SAD3-F1
#
_cell.length_a   1.000
_cell.length_b   1.000
_cell.length_c   1.000
_cell.angle_alpha   90.00
_cell.angle_beta   90.00
_cell.angle_gamma   90.00
#
_symmetry.space_group_name_H-M   'P 1'
#
loop_
_entity.id
_entity.type
_entity.pdbx_description
1 polymer ?
#
loop_
_entity_poly.entity_id
_entity_poly.type
_entity_poly.pdbx_seq_one_letter_code
_entity_poly.pdbx_strand_id
1 'polypeptide(L)'
;MSQVIHRGRLIAWSIFFAWLAIPSYALRLSGRLEVLPVDALFRYSTAVGAIVVDAIQLVLVLVIARKLPFRETFALRRPPSWSRAAAIGVVTIVLAYTVAYLAERLFPDLLREQGIPVYWDGVRAAAWLANLFAIAVFAPLFEESLFRGLGFSLLAPLGVPVAVFVTAVLFTLAHGVIADFPVILVTGLGLGYMRATTGSLFPCIAFHISFNGLGMIASALAAFH
;
A
#
# COMPACT_ATOMS: atom_id res chain seq x y z
N MET A 1 26.50 5.21 -9.64
CA MET A 1 26.56 3.76 -9.90
C MET A 1 25.79 3.51 -11.18
N SER A 2 26.40 2.84 -12.17
CA SER A 2 25.70 2.45 -13.39
C SER A 2 24.49 1.60 -13.01
N GLN A 3 23.31 2.05 -13.40
CA GLN A 3 22.04 1.41 -13.08
C GLN A 3 21.89 0.20 -14.00
N VAL A 4 22.42 -0.96 -13.58
CA VAL A 4 22.34 -2.20 -14.35
C VAL A 4 20.91 -2.72 -14.31
N ILE A 5 20.33 -2.99 -15.48
CA ILE A 5 19.01 -3.62 -15.56
C ILE A 5 19.12 -5.10 -15.16
N HIS A 6 18.56 -5.46 -14.01
CA HIS A 6 18.50 -6.83 -13.52
C HIS A 6 17.31 -7.61 -14.12
N ARG A 7 17.39 -7.96 -15.41
CA ARG A 7 16.28 -8.56 -16.19
C ARG A 7 15.59 -9.73 -15.48
N GLY A 8 16.34 -10.71 -14.96
CA GLY A 8 15.76 -11.86 -14.27
C GLY A 8 15.01 -11.50 -12.99
N ARG A 9 15.46 -10.47 -12.26
CA ARG A 9 14.78 -9.99 -11.05
C ARG A 9 13.54 -9.17 -11.38
N LEU A 10 13.61 -8.37 -12.44
CA LEU A 10 12.45 -7.64 -12.95
C LEU A 10 11.35 -8.63 -13.37
N ILE A 11 11.70 -9.70 -14.10
CA ILE A 11 10.76 -10.77 -14.45
C ILE A 11 10.18 -11.42 -13.19
N ALA A 12 11.02 -11.83 -12.24
CA ALA A 12 10.54 -12.46 -11.00
C ALA A 12 9.61 -11.55 -10.18
N TRP A 13 9.95 -10.26 -10.08
CA TRP A 13 9.14 -9.25 -9.42
C TRP A 13 7.81 -9.01 -10.15
N SER A 14 7.82 -8.93 -11.48
CA SER A 14 6.60 -8.82 -12.29
C SER A 14 5.69 -10.03 -12.17
N ILE A 15 6.25 -11.25 -12.15
CA ILE A 15 5.48 -12.49 -11.92
C ILE A 15 4.86 -12.47 -10.53
N PHE A 16 5.63 -12.06 -9.51
CA PHE A 16 5.13 -11.97 -8.15
C PHE A 16 3.97 -10.96 -8.03
N PHE A 17 4.11 -9.78 -8.63
CA PHE A 17 3.00 -8.82 -8.72
C PHE A 17 1.77 -9.43 -9.42
N ALA A 18 1.95 -10.10 -10.56
CA ALA A 18 0.85 -10.71 -11.30
C ALA A 18 0.12 -11.77 -10.46
N TRP A 19 0.87 -12.56 -9.68
CA TRP A 19 0.32 -13.52 -8.73
C TRP A 19 -0.51 -12.88 -7.62
N LEU A 20 -0.18 -11.65 -7.19
CA LEU A 20 -0.97 -10.90 -6.21
C LEU A 20 -2.26 -10.32 -6.83
N ALA A 21 -2.14 -9.68 -7.99
CA ALA A 21 -3.24 -8.90 -8.56
C ALA A 21 -4.28 -9.76 -9.31
N ILE A 22 -3.84 -10.75 -10.09
CA ILE A 22 -4.73 -11.52 -10.98
C ILE A 22 -5.83 -12.27 -10.20
N PRO A 23 -5.54 -12.99 -9.10
CA PRO A 23 -6.58 -13.68 -8.35
C PRO A 23 -7.67 -12.74 -7.81
N SER A 24 -7.27 -11.57 -7.29
CA SER A 24 -8.21 -10.57 -6.76
C SER A 24 -9.16 -10.05 -7.83
N TYR A 25 -8.65 -9.74 -9.03
CA TYR A 25 -9.50 -9.34 -10.16
C TYR A 25 -10.35 -10.50 -10.70
N ALA A 26 -9.82 -11.72 -10.76
CA ALA A 26 -10.58 -12.88 -11.20
C ALA A 26 -11.78 -13.16 -10.27
N LEU A 27 -11.56 -13.10 -8.95
CA LEU A 27 -12.63 -13.22 -7.96
C LEU A 27 -13.67 -12.11 -8.11
N ARG A 28 -13.23 -10.86 -8.26
CA ARG A 28 -14.12 -9.70 -8.46
C ARG A 28 -14.99 -9.85 -9.71
N LEU A 29 -14.37 -10.13 -10.86
CA LEU A 29 -15.07 -10.26 -12.14
C LEU A 29 -15.99 -11.47 -12.19
N SER A 30 -15.71 -12.51 -11.39
CA SER A 30 -16.62 -13.65 -11.23
C SER A 30 -17.78 -13.40 -10.26
N GLY A 31 -17.83 -12.23 -9.61
CA GLY A 31 -18.82 -11.90 -8.57
C GLY A 31 -18.64 -12.68 -7.27
N ARG A 32 -17.47 -13.32 -7.07
CA ARG A 32 -17.15 -14.17 -5.91
C ARG A 32 -16.24 -13.50 -4.89
N LEU A 33 -15.89 -12.23 -5.10
CA LEU A 33 -15.12 -11.50 -4.11
C LEU A 33 -16.02 -11.24 -2.90
N GLU A 34 -15.75 -11.96 -1.81
CA GLU A 34 -16.51 -11.84 -0.58
C GLU A 34 -16.26 -10.49 0.09
N VAL A 35 -17.32 -9.80 0.49
CA VAL A 35 -17.24 -8.64 1.37
C VAL A 35 -16.90 -9.16 2.76
N LEU A 36 -15.84 -8.61 3.37
CA LEU A 36 -15.49 -8.98 4.73
C LEU A 36 -16.68 -8.72 5.67
N PRO A 37 -16.96 -9.63 6.62
CA PRO A 37 -17.95 -9.39 7.66
C PRO A 37 -17.67 -8.06 8.39
N VAL A 38 -18.71 -7.36 8.82
CA VAL A 38 -18.58 -6.06 9.50
C VAL A 38 -17.68 -6.14 10.73
N ASP A 39 -17.67 -7.28 11.42
CA ASP A 39 -16.85 -7.52 12.60
C ASP A 39 -15.49 -8.15 12.29
N ALA A 40 -15.08 -8.27 11.01
CA ALA A 40 -13.82 -8.91 10.62
C ALA A 40 -12.61 -8.24 11.28
N LEU A 41 -12.63 -6.92 11.42
CA LEU A 41 -11.57 -6.14 12.09
C LEU A 41 -11.53 -6.35 13.61
N PHE A 42 -12.52 -7.03 14.18
CA PHE A 42 -12.60 -7.36 15.60
C PHE A 42 -12.31 -8.86 15.87
N ARG A 43 -11.73 -9.57 14.89
CA ARG A 43 -11.34 -10.98 15.02
C ARG A 43 -9.81 -11.14 14.95
N TYR A 44 -9.23 -11.90 15.88
CA TYR A 44 -7.79 -12.22 15.85
C TYR A 44 -7.39 -13.01 14.61
N SER A 45 -8.26 -13.89 14.13
CA SER A 45 -8.00 -14.69 12.92
C SER A 45 -7.75 -13.81 11.68
N THR A 46 -8.45 -12.68 11.57
CA THR A 46 -8.25 -11.70 10.50
C THR A 46 -6.85 -11.09 10.59
N ALA A 47 -6.45 -10.60 11.76
CA ALA A 47 -5.13 -10.00 11.97
C ALA A 47 -4.00 -11.01 11.73
N VAL A 48 -4.12 -12.21 12.29
CA VAL A 48 -3.12 -13.28 12.13
C VAL A 48 -3.03 -13.71 10.67
N GLY A 49 -4.17 -13.89 9.99
CA GLY A 49 -4.22 -14.24 8.57
C GLY A 49 -3.52 -13.19 7.71
N ALA A 50 -3.83 -11.91 7.90
CA ALA A 50 -3.19 -10.80 7.19
C ALA A 50 -1.67 -10.78 7.43
N ILE A 51 -1.22 -10.83 8.69
CA ILE A 51 0.22 -10.82 9.02
C ILE A 51 0.94 -12.03 8.41
N VAL A 52 0.36 -13.23 8.48
CA VAL A 52 0.99 -14.44 7.92
C VAL A 52 1.13 -14.32 6.40
N VAL A 53 0.09 -13.88 5.71
CA VAL A 53 0.11 -13.68 4.26
C VAL A 53 1.16 -12.64 3.88
N ASP A 54 1.13 -11.47 4.51
CA ASP A 54 2.08 -10.37 4.24
C ASP A 54 3.52 -10.75 4.60
N ALA A 55 3.72 -11.58 5.64
CA ALA A 55 5.05 -12.04 6.04
C ALA A 55 5.64 -12.98 4.99
N ILE A 56 4.84 -13.92 4.49
CA ILE A 56 5.24 -14.81 3.38
C ILE A 56 5.60 -13.96 2.15
N GLN A 57 4.77 -12.97 1.83
CA GLN A 57 5.00 -12.08 0.70
C GLN A 57 6.27 -11.23 0.87
N LEU A 58 6.51 -10.68 2.05
CA LEU A 58 7.74 -9.97 2.37
C LEU A 58 8.96 -10.88 2.24
N VAL A 59 8.90 -12.14 2.70
CA VAL A 59 9.97 -13.11 2.49
C VAL A 59 10.24 -13.33 1.00
N LEU A 60 9.20 -13.43 0.15
CA LEU A 60 9.39 -13.53 -1.30
C LEU A 60 10.09 -12.30 -1.88
N VAL A 61 9.74 -11.08 -1.44
CA VAL A 61 10.45 -9.85 -1.82
C VAL A 61 11.93 -9.94 -1.45
N LEU A 62 12.24 -10.38 -0.23
CA LEU A 62 13.62 -10.53 0.25
C LEU A 62 14.40 -11.61 -0.53
N VAL A 63 13.73 -12.71 -0.90
CA VAL A 63 14.31 -13.75 -1.76
C VAL A 63 14.62 -13.23 -3.16
N ILE A 64 13.72 -12.45 -3.77
CA ILE A 64 13.97 -11.81 -5.07
C ILE A 64 15.11 -10.79 -4.96
N ALA A 65 15.23 -10.09 -3.82
CA ALA A 65 16.30 -9.13 -3.56
C ALA A 65 17.63 -9.77 -3.12
N ARG A 66 17.69 -11.10 -2.91
CA ARG A 66 18.88 -11.77 -2.36
C ARG A 66 20.16 -11.42 -3.13
N LYS A 67 21.25 -11.18 -2.40
CA LYS A 67 22.57 -10.78 -2.93
C LYS A 67 22.63 -9.39 -3.58
N LEU A 68 21.54 -8.61 -3.60
CA LEU A 68 21.63 -7.18 -3.88
C LEU A 68 22.08 -6.42 -2.62
N PRO A 69 22.71 -5.24 -2.75
CA PRO A 69 23.07 -4.41 -1.61
C PRO A 69 21.80 -3.94 -0.87
N PHE A 70 21.44 -4.63 0.21
CA PHE A 70 20.16 -4.49 0.92
C PHE A 70 19.78 -3.04 1.23
N ARG A 71 20.70 -2.28 1.82
CA ARG A 71 20.46 -0.88 2.18
C ARG A 71 20.22 0.03 0.97
N GLU A 72 20.86 -0.24 -0.16
CA GLU A 72 20.70 0.54 -1.39
C GLU A 72 19.40 0.15 -2.12
N THR A 73 19.15 -1.15 -2.24
CA THR A 73 17.94 -1.70 -2.90
C THR A 73 16.67 -1.22 -2.22
N PHE A 74 16.61 -1.24 -0.90
CA PHE A 74 15.45 -0.78 -0.14
C PHE A 74 15.56 0.67 0.32
N ALA A 75 16.60 1.41 -0.10
CA ALA A 75 16.81 2.80 0.27
C ALA A 75 16.69 3.08 1.79
N LEU A 76 17.29 2.18 2.60
CA LEU A 76 17.25 2.23 4.05
C LEU A 76 18.27 3.24 4.58
N ARG A 77 17.96 4.52 4.40
CA ARG A 77 18.78 5.65 4.84
C ARG A 77 17.89 6.78 5.31
N ARG A 78 18.41 7.61 6.22
CA ARG A 78 17.71 8.79 6.72
C ARG A 78 17.38 9.74 5.56
N PRO A 79 16.14 10.27 5.46
CA PRO A 79 15.82 11.26 4.45
C PRO A 79 16.59 12.57 4.71
N PRO A 80 16.93 13.34 3.67
CA PRO A 80 17.60 14.64 3.83
C PRO A 80 16.72 15.67 4.55
N SER A 81 15.39 15.55 4.43
CA SER A 81 14.43 16.43 5.10
C SER A 81 13.11 15.71 5.36
N TRP A 82 12.72 15.60 6.63
CA TRP A 82 11.41 15.10 7.05
C TRP A 82 10.29 16.10 6.77
N SER A 83 10.56 17.41 6.84
CA SER A 83 9.56 18.43 6.53
C SER A 83 9.16 18.39 5.05
N ARG A 84 10.12 18.16 4.15
CA ARG A 84 9.81 17.95 2.72
C ARG A 84 8.97 16.70 2.51
N ALA A 85 9.27 15.61 3.20
CA ALA A 85 8.47 14.40 3.11
C ALA A 85 7.06 14.60 3.66
N ALA A 86 6.91 15.31 4.79
CA ALA A 86 5.62 15.66 5.37
C ALA A 86 4.80 16.54 4.42
N ALA A 87 5.41 17.54 3.77
CA ALA A 87 4.73 18.37 2.77
C ALA A 87 4.22 17.55 1.58
N ILE A 88 5.02 16.62 1.06
CA ILE A 88 4.59 15.67 0.02
C ILE A 88 3.42 14.82 0.50
N GLY A 89 3.50 14.31 1.74
CA GLY A 89 2.43 13.53 2.35
C GLY A 89 1.11 14.32 2.47
N VAL A 90 1.16 15.55 2.97
CA VAL A 90 -0.01 16.43 3.09
C VAL A 90 -0.64 16.69 1.71
N VAL A 91 0.18 17.04 0.70
CA VAL A 91 -0.31 17.24 -0.67
C VAL A 91 -0.95 15.96 -1.20
N THR A 92 -0.33 14.80 -0.95
CA THR A 92 -0.84 13.50 -1.39
C THR A 92 -2.19 13.20 -0.74
N ILE A 93 -2.35 13.43 0.56
CA ILE A 93 -3.61 13.28 1.29
C ILE A 93 -4.69 14.19 0.69
N VAL A 94 -4.39 15.48 0.55
CA VAL A 94 -5.37 16.46 0.01
C VAL A 94 -5.82 16.05 -1.38
N LEU A 95 -4.89 15.67 -2.26
CA LEU A 95 -5.23 15.22 -3.61
C LEU A 95 -6.02 13.91 -3.60
N ALA A 96 -5.63 12.93 -2.78
CA ALA A 96 -6.32 11.64 -2.67
C ALA A 96 -7.78 11.84 -2.22
N TYR A 97 -8.02 12.62 -1.15
CA TYR A 97 -9.37 12.92 -0.68
C TYR A 97 -10.17 13.78 -1.66
N THR A 98 -9.52 14.70 -2.38
CA THR A 98 -10.19 15.49 -3.42
C THR A 98 -10.66 14.58 -4.55
N VAL A 99 -9.81 13.67 -5.03
CA VAL A 99 -10.16 12.71 -6.07
C VAL A 99 -11.23 11.74 -5.60
N ALA A 100 -11.15 11.27 -4.36
CA ALA A 100 -12.18 10.43 -3.75
C ALA A 100 -13.55 11.13 -3.75
N TYR A 101 -13.60 12.38 -3.29
CA TYR A 101 -14.82 13.18 -3.26
C TYR A 101 -15.41 13.44 -4.66
N LEU A 102 -14.55 13.76 -5.64
CA LEU A 102 -14.99 13.95 -7.02
C LEU A 102 -15.48 12.64 -7.64
N ALA A 103 -14.81 11.51 -7.37
CA ALA A 103 -15.22 10.20 -7.85
C ALA A 103 -16.62 9.83 -7.32
N GLU A 104 -16.87 10.02 -6.02
CA GLU A 104 -18.21 9.81 -5.43
C GLU A 104 -19.29 10.67 -6.09
N ARG A 105 -18.97 11.92 -6.44
CA ARG A 105 -19.93 12.81 -7.11
C ARG A 105 -20.20 12.44 -8.57
N LEU A 106 -19.17 12.00 -9.28
CA LEU A 106 -19.29 11.60 -10.68
C LEU A 106 -19.93 10.22 -10.82
N PHE A 107 -19.76 9.37 -9.81
CA PHE A 107 -20.21 7.98 -9.81
C PHE A 107 -20.87 7.61 -8.47
N PRO A 108 -22.05 8.18 -8.15
CA PRO A 108 -22.71 7.98 -6.87
C PRO A 108 -23.12 6.52 -6.61
N ASP A 109 -23.31 5.74 -7.66
CA ASP A 109 -23.71 4.32 -7.58
C ASP A 109 -22.51 3.37 -7.41
N LEU A 110 -21.27 3.86 -7.53
CA LEU A 110 -20.06 3.05 -7.33
C LEU A 110 -19.73 2.98 -5.83
N LEU A 111 -19.98 1.81 -5.24
CA LEU A 111 -19.64 1.53 -3.84
C LEU A 111 -18.13 1.65 -3.60
N ARG A 112 -17.75 2.24 -2.46
CA ARG A 112 -16.36 2.21 -1.99
C ARG A 112 -15.96 0.78 -1.64
N GLU A 113 -14.82 0.33 -2.16
CA GLU A 113 -14.34 -1.05 -2.03
C GLU A 113 -13.36 -1.19 -0.88
N GLN A 114 -12.69 -0.10 -0.48
CA GLN A 114 -11.74 -0.03 0.63
C GLN A 114 -12.31 0.76 1.83
N GLY A 115 -13.63 0.94 1.87
CA GLY A 115 -14.29 1.60 2.99
C GLY A 115 -14.17 0.77 4.27
N ILE A 116 -13.69 1.39 5.35
CA ILE A 116 -13.65 0.76 6.68
C ILE A 116 -15.03 0.97 7.33
N PRO A 117 -15.79 -0.08 7.67
CA PRO A 117 -17.10 0.06 8.28
C PRO A 117 -17.05 0.91 9.56
N VAL A 118 -17.96 1.89 9.66
CA VAL A 118 -18.14 2.71 10.88
C VAL A 118 -18.79 1.82 11.95
N TYR A 119 -17.95 1.15 12.73
CA TYR A 119 -18.36 0.17 13.71
C TYR A 119 -17.35 0.10 14.86
N TRP A 120 -17.85 0.01 16.10
CA TRP A 120 -17.03 -0.15 17.29
C TRP A 120 -17.58 -1.24 18.22
N ASP A 121 -16.69 -2.12 18.66
CA ASP A 121 -16.96 -3.11 19.70
C ASP A 121 -15.89 -3.04 20.79
N GLY A 122 -16.25 -2.43 21.92
CA GLY A 122 -15.35 -2.26 23.06
C GLY A 122 -14.92 -3.58 23.72
N VAL A 123 -15.73 -4.65 23.63
CA VAL A 123 -15.40 -5.97 24.19
C VAL A 123 -14.25 -6.61 23.40
N ARG A 124 -14.19 -6.35 22.09
CA ARG A 124 -13.17 -6.90 21.18
C ARG A 124 -12.07 -5.88 20.80
N ALA A 125 -11.89 -4.82 21.60
CA ALA A 125 -10.91 -3.77 21.33
C ALA A 125 -9.47 -4.29 21.14
N ALA A 126 -9.06 -5.33 21.87
CA ALA A 126 -7.74 -5.94 21.71
C ALA A 126 -7.55 -6.61 20.33
N ALA A 127 -8.59 -7.27 19.80
CA ALA A 127 -8.55 -7.84 18.46
C ALA A 127 -8.57 -6.74 17.38
N TRP A 128 -9.27 -5.64 17.64
CA TRP A 128 -9.19 -4.45 16.79
C TRP A 128 -7.80 -3.83 16.76
N LEU A 129 -7.12 -3.70 17.91
CA LEU A 129 -5.73 -3.23 17.97
C LEU A 129 -4.76 -4.17 17.21
N ALA A 130 -5.01 -5.48 17.23
CA ALA A 130 -4.23 -6.43 16.43
C ALA A 130 -4.42 -6.21 14.92
N ASN A 131 -5.66 -5.95 14.47
CA ASN A 131 -5.93 -5.61 13.07
C ASN A 131 -5.38 -4.22 12.69
N LEU A 132 -5.43 -3.26 13.61
CA LEU A 132 -4.78 -1.95 13.43
C LEU A 132 -3.28 -2.13 13.19
N PHE A 133 -2.60 -2.96 13.99
CA PHE A 133 -1.19 -3.26 13.75
C PHE A 133 -0.97 -3.96 12.40
N ALA A 134 -1.78 -4.97 12.07
CA ALA A 134 -1.65 -5.71 10.82
C ALA A 134 -1.78 -4.79 9.59
N ILE A 135 -2.85 -3.99 9.52
CA ILE A 135 -3.21 -3.18 8.36
C ILE A 135 -2.46 -1.84 8.33
N ALA A 136 -2.31 -1.19 9.49
CA ALA A 136 -1.67 0.12 9.54
C ALA A 136 -0.17 0.05 9.72
N VAL A 137 0.42 -1.06 10.17
CA VAL A 137 1.88 -1.15 10.37
C VAL A 137 2.50 -2.20 9.48
N PHE A 138 2.03 -3.44 9.58
CA PHE A 138 2.70 -4.57 8.94
C PHE A 138 2.53 -4.57 7.41
N ALA A 139 1.31 -4.35 6.92
CA ALA A 139 1.03 -4.25 5.48
C ALA A 139 1.88 -3.17 4.78
N PRO A 140 1.97 -1.91 5.28
CA PRO A 140 2.88 -0.91 4.72
C PRO A 140 4.35 -1.31 4.69
N LEU A 141 4.86 -2.08 5.67
CA LEU A 141 6.24 -2.56 5.63
C LEU A 141 6.47 -3.51 4.45
N PHE A 142 5.51 -4.40 4.20
CA PHE A 142 5.53 -5.30 3.05
C PHE A 142 5.39 -4.51 1.75
N GLU A 143 4.33 -3.71 1.60
CA GLU A 143 3.98 -3.04 0.35
C GLU A 143 5.05 -2.03 -0.06
N GLU A 144 5.55 -1.21 0.86
CA GLU A 144 6.62 -0.26 0.54
C GLU A 144 7.92 -0.99 0.16
N SER A 145 8.22 -2.13 0.78
CA SER A 145 9.36 -2.95 0.41
C SER A 145 9.22 -3.52 -1.01
N LEU A 146 8.02 -3.96 -1.40
CA LEU A 146 7.73 -4.49 -2.73
C LEU A 146 7.80 -3.40 -3.81
N PHE A 147 7.16 -2.25 -3.58
CA PHE A 147 6.97 -1.22 -4.60
C PHE A 147 8.05 -0.13 -4.56
N ARG A 148 8.31 0.52 -3.41
CA ARG A 148 9.23 1.68 -3.29
C ARG A 148 10.67 1.25 -2.96
N GLY A 149 10.82 0.05 -2.42
CA GLY A 149 12.09 -0.65 -2.28
C GLY A 149 12.48 -1.33 -3.58
N LEU A 150 12.20 -2.63 -3.68
CA LEU A 150 12.69 -3.49 -4.75
C LEU A 150 12.21 -3.03 -6.13
N GLY A 151 10.89 -2.85 -6.32
CA GLY A 151 10.30 -2.49 -7.61
C GLY A 151 10.87 -1.18 -8.17
N PHE A 152 10.87 -0.13 -7.36
CA PHE A 152 11.43 1.17 -7.73
C PHE A 152 12.91 1.04 -8.11
N SER A 153 13.70 0.32 -7.32
CA SER A 153 15.13 0.14 -7.60
C SER A 153 15.40 -0.67 -8.88
N LEU A 154 14.55 -1.65 -9.21
CA LEU A 154 14.66 -2.41 -10.45
C LEU A 154 14.27 -1.59 -11.69
N LEU A 155 13.35 -0.63 -11.53
CA LEU A 155 12.81 0.21 -12.61
C LEU A 155 13.55 1.53 -12.79
N ALA A 156 14.24 2.04 -11.75
CA ALA A 156 15.02 3.27 -11.81
C ALA A 156 16.05 3.33 -12.97
N PRO A 157 16.71 2.22 -13.39
CA PRO A 157 17.53 2.20 -14.60
C PRO A 157 16.81 2.62 -15.89
N LEU A 158 15.48 2.48 -15.95
CA LEU A 158 14.64 2.88 -17.08
C LEU A 158 14.17 4.34 -16.98
N GLY A 159 14.50 5.02 -15.88
CA GLY A 159 14.13 6.40 -15.59
C GLY A 159 13.32 6.53 -14.29
N VAL A 160 13.60 7.58 -13.52
CA VAL A 160 12.86 7.88 -12.28
C VAL A 160 11.35 8.06 -12.51
N PRO A 161 10.89 8.80 -13.54
CA PRO A 161 9.46 8.91 -13.82
C PRO A 161 8.81 7.55 -14.12
N VAL A 162 9.51 6.66 -14.83
CA VAL A 162 9.05 5.30 -15.12
C VAL A 162 8.89 4.50 -13.84
N ALA A 163 9.89 4.53 -12.95
CA ALA A 163 9.82 3.86 -11.65
C ALA A 163 8.65 4.37 -10.80
N VAL A 164 8.44 5.69 -10.73
CA VAL A 164 7.31 6.29 -10.00
C VAL A 164 5.97 5.82 -10.59
N PHE A 165 5.79 5.96 -11.90
CA PHE A 165 4.50 5.68 -12.54
C PHE A 165 4.17 4.19 -12.50
N VAL A 166 5.10 3.32 -12.92
CA VAL A 166 4.85 1.88 -12.98
C VAL A 166 4.60 1.33 -11.58
N THR A 167 5.41 1.68 -10.58
CA THR A 167 5.17 1.17 -9.21
C THR A 167 3.87 1.69 -8.61
N ALA A 168 3.44 2.92 -8.94
CA ALA A 168 2.13 3.43 -8.52
C ALA A 168 0.97 2.66 -9.16
N VAL A 169 1.02 2.40 -10.46
CA VAL A 169 -0.02 1.62 -11.16
C VAL A 169 -0.10 0.19 -10.63
N LEU A 170 1.05 -0.48 -10.49
CA LEU A 170 1.07 -1.86 -9.99
C LEU A 170 0.67 -1.93 -8.51
N PHE A 171 1.01 -0.93 -7.69
CA PHE A 171 0.50 -0.80 -6.34
C PHE A 171 -1.04 -0.75 -6.33
N THR A 172 -1.64 0.13 -7.13
CA THR A 172 -3.10 0.24 -7.24
C THR A 172 -3.76 -1.06 -7.71
N LEU A 173 -3.19 -1.70 -8.73
CA LEU A 173 -3.72 -2.97 -9.24
C LEU A 173 -3.63 -4.10 -8.20
N ALA A 174 -2.59 -4.11 -7.36
CA ALA A 174 -2.46 -5.13 -6.32
C ALA A 174 -3.58 -5.06 -5.27
N HIS A 175 -4.28 -3.93 -5.14
CA HIS A 175 -5.43 -3.79 -4.24
C HIS A 175 -6.71 -4.44 -4.81
N GLY A 176 -6.71 -4.85 -6.09
CA GLY A 176 -7.87 -5.50 -6.71
C GLY A 176 -9.13 -4.64 -6.71
N VAL A 177 -8.97 -3.31 -6.80
CA VAL A 177 -10.05 -2.32 -6.79
C VAL A 177 -10.41 -1.85 -8.21
N ILE A 178 -11.64 -1.38 -8.37
CA ILE A 178 -12.16 -0.69 -9.56
C ILE A 178 -12.61 0.72 -9.16
N ALA A 179 -13.50 0.85 -8.19
CA ALA A 179 -14.07 2.13 -7.75
C ALA A 179 -13.02 3.00 -7.03
N ASP A 180 -12.23 2.41 -6.14
CA ASP A 180 -11.19 3.15 -5.39
C ASP A 180 -9.86 3.27 -6.18
N PHE A 181 -9.82 2.84 -7.45
CA PHE A 181 -8.61 2.93 -8.28
C PHE A 181 -8.03 4.36 -8.35
N PRO A 182 -8.81 5.43 -8.58
CA PRO A 182 -8.27 6.78 -8.68
C PRO A 182 -7.59 7.27 -7.39
N VAL A 183 -8.21 7.02 -6.23
CA VAL A 183 -7.67 7.46 -4.93
C VAL A 183 -6.41 6.69 -4.56
N ILE A 184 -6.38 5.38 -4.80
CA ILE A 184 -5.20 4.55 -4.52
C ILE A 184 -4.07 4.88 -5.50
N LEU A 185 -4.36 5.18 -6.77
CA LEU A 185 -3.35 5.62 -7.74
C LEU A 185 -2.70 6.95 -7.34
N VAL A 186 -3.48 7.94 -6.91
CA VAL A 186 -2.92 9.21 -6.42
C VAL A 186 -2.02 8.98 -5.21
N THR A 187 -2.45 8.14 -4.27
CA THR A 187 -1.65 7.75 -3.10
C THR A 187 -0.34 7.07 -3.53
N GLY A 188 -0.41 6.14 -4.49
CA GLY A 188 0.76 5.47 -5.05
C GLY A 188 1.72 6.42 -5.76
N LEU A 189 1.21 7.38 -6.54
CA LEU A 189 2.04 8.41 -7.18
C LEU A 189 2.74 9.28 -6.14
N GLY A 190 2.02 9.67 -5.07
CA GLY A 190 2.57 10.43 -3.95
C GLY A 190 3.71 9.69 -3.24
N LEU A 191 3.52 8.41 -2.91
CA LEU A 191 4.55 7.54 -2.33
C LEU A 191 5.76 7.36 -3.25
N GLY A 192 5.53 7.13 -4.55
CA GLY A 192 6.60 7.03 -5.55
C GLY A 192 7.39 8.32 -5.66
N TYR A 193 6.72 9.47 -5.72
CA TYR A 193 7.35 10.78 -5.75
C TYR A 193 8.12 11.08 -4.45
N MET A 194 7.57 10.70 -3.29
CA MET A 194 8.23 10.80 -2.00
C MET A 194 9.52 9.98 -1.97
N ARG A 195 9.48 8.73 -2.46
CA ARG A 195 10.65 7.85 -2.59
C ARG A 195 11.70 8.44 -3.53
N ALA A 196 11.28 8.99 -4.65
CA ALA A 196 12.17 9.62 -5.63
C ALA A 196 12.86 10.87 -5.05
N THR A 197 12.11 11.68 -4.33
CA THR A 197 12.54 12.98 -3.82
C THR A 197 13.41 12.88 -2.58
N THR A 198 13.03 12.00 -1.64
CA THR A 198 13.76 11.82 -0.38
C THR A 198 14.89 10.83 -0.49
N GLY A 199 14.88 10.00 -1.54
CA GLY A 199 15.83 8.90 -1.70
C GLY A 199 15.74 7.86 -0.59
N SER A 200 14.66 7.84 0.20
CA SER A 200 14.50 7.04 1.41
C SER A 200 13.17 6.30 1.42
N LEU A 201 13.16 5.09 1.99
CA LEU A 201 11.93 4.32 2.19
C LEU A 201 11.20 4.69 3.50
N PHE A 202 11.92 5.19 4.51
CA PHE A 202 11.33 5.46 5.83
C PHE A 202 10.18 6.48 5.79
N PRO A 203 10.24 7.58 5.01
CA PRO A 203 9.10 8.49 4.93
C PRO A 203 7.89 7.87 4.24
N CYS A 204 8.12 6.99 3.25
CA CYS A 204 7.03 6.30 2.56
C CYS A 204 6.29 5.37 3.53
N ILE A 205 7.05 4.58 4.30
CA ILE A 205 6.50 3.74 5.38
C ILE A 205 5.75 4.60 6.40
N ALA A 206 6.37 5.65 6.93
CA ALA A 206 5.75 6.50 7.95
C ALA A 206 4.45 7.15 7.47
N PHE A 207 4.44 7.65 6.22
CA PHE A 207 3.24 8.21 5.60
C PHE A 207 2.14 7.16 5.46
N HIS A 208 2.47 5.99 4.92
CA HIS A 208 1.51 4.93 4.67
C HIS A 208 0.93 4.38 5.98
N ILE A 209 1.77 4.20 7.01
CA ILE A 209 1.32 3.83 8.36
C ILE A 209 0.32 4.85 8.90
N SER A 210 0.66 6.14 8.76
CA SER A 210 -0.20 7.22 9.24
C SER A 210 -1.53 7.24 8.48
N PHE A 211 -1.50 7.05 7.15
CA PHE A 211 -2.69 7.06 6.31
C PHE A 211 -3.67 5.94 6.70
N ASN A 212 -3.19 4.70 6.78
CA ASN A 212 -4.03 3.55 7.14
C ASN A 212 -4.49 3.63 8.61
N GLY A 213 -3.58 3.98 9.52
CA GLY A 213 -3.89 4.07 10.95
C GLY A 213 -4.92 5.14 11.27
N LEU A 214 -4.77 6.34 10.68
CA LEU A 214 -5.75 7.42 10.85
C LEU A 214 -7.11 7.04 10.26
N GLY A 215 -7.15 6.33 9.11
CA GLY A 215 -8.39 5.83 8.52
C GLY A 215 -9.15 4.87 9.46
N MET A 216 -8.44 3.90 10.05
CA MET A 216 -9.03 2.96 11.00
C MET A 216 -9.51 3.66 12.28
N ILE A 217 -8.70 4.56 12.84
CA ILE A 217 -9.04 5.31 14.05
C ILE A 217 -10.25 6.22 13.79
N ALA A 218 -10.27 6.94 12.67
CA ALA A 218 -11.38 7.82 12.31
C ALA A 218 -12.70 7.06 12.18
N SER A 219 -12.68 5.88 11.54
CA SER A 219 -13.87 5.04 11.41
C SER A 219 -14.37 4.53 12.77
N ALA A 220 -13.47 4.13 13.66
CA ALA A 220 -13.83 3.72 15.02
C ALA A 220 -14.41 4.88 15.85
N LEU A 221 -13.84 6.08 15.75
CA LEU A 221 -14.35 7.28 16.45
C LEU A 221 -15.71 7.73 15.90
N ALA A 222 -15.93 7.60 14.60
CA ALA A 222 -17.21 7.94 13.98
C ALA A 222 -18.37 7.06 14.46
N ALA A 223 -18.10 5.87 15.01
CA ALA A 223 -19.13 4.97 15.54
C ALA A 223 -19.79 5.47 16.84
N PHE A 224 -19.28 6.55 17.44
CA PHE A 224 -19.84 7.19 18.65
C PHE A 224 -20.69 8.43 18.36
N HIS A 225 -20.91 8.77 17.09
CA HIS A 225 -21.66 9.93 16.61
C HIS A 225 -22.83 9.51 15.74
#